data_AF-A0A0H5Q721-F1
#
_entry.id   AF-A0A0H5Q721-F1
#
_cell.length_a   1.000
_cell.length_b   1.000
_cell.length_c   1.000
_cell.angle_alpha   90.00
_cell.angle_beta   90.00
_cell.angle_gamma   90.00
#
_symmetry.space_group_name_H-M   'P 1'
#
loop_
_entity.id
_entity.type
_entity.pdbx_description
1 polymer ?
#
loop_
_entity_poly.entity_id
_entity_poly.type
_entity_poly.pdbx_seq_one_letter_code
_entity_poly.pdbx_strand_id
1 'polypeptide(L)'
;MKKVQLSLAEDLVARMDKYGEENYFSRSGLVTVALTQYLNANEIKTALVDMALSMRKIADNNAVDEETLEKLKDLERVAMVFAGSLK
;
A
#
# COMPACT_ATOMS: atom_id res chain seq x y z
N MET A 1 17.83 -8.25 5.86
CA MET A 1 17.86 -7.08 4.95
C MET A 1 18.76 -7.38 3.76
N LYS A 2 18.36 -7.00 2.54
CA LYS A 2 19.23 -7.02 1.35
C LYS A 2 19.78 -5.61 1.12
N LYS A 3 21.07 -5.48 0.83
CA LYS A 3 21.70 -4.20 0.46
C LYS A 3 21.37 -3.90 -1.00
N VAL A 4 20.90 -2.69 -1.28
CA VAL A 4 20.58 -2.22 -2.62
C VAL A 4 21.38 -0.93 -2.86
N GLN A 5 21.95 -0.79 -4.06
CA GLN A 5 22.58 0.45 -4.52
C GLN A 5 21.65 1.12 -5.53
N LEU A 6 21.42 2.41 -5.35
CA LEU A 6 20.48 3.20 -6.15
C LEU A 6 21.01 4.61 -6.33
N SER A 7 20.65 5.23 -7.45
CA SER A 7 20.96 6.64 -7.75
C SER A 7 19.68 7.46 -7.63
N LEU A 8 19.76 8.60 -6.95
CA LEU A 8 18.63 9.52 -6.73
C LEU A 8 19.05 10.93 -7.15
N ALA A 9 18.06 11.76 -7.48
CA ALA A 9 18.30 13.18 -7.71
C ALA A 9 18.85 13.85 -6.45
N GLU A 10 19.81 14.76 -6.62
CA GLU A 10 20.55 15.38 -5.51
C GLU A 10 19.62 16.18 -4.57
N ASP A 11 18.66 16.91 -5.15
CA ASP A 11 17.65 17.66 -4.40
C ASP A 11 16.76 16.76 -3.53
N LEU A 12 16.43 15.57 -4.04
CA LEU A 12 15.67 14.57 -3.29
C LEU A 12 16.49 14.03 -2.11
N VAL A 13 17.77 13.74 -2.32
CA VAL A 13 18.66 13.27 -1.24
C VAL A 13 18.80 14.34 -0.16
N ALA A 14 18.99 15.61 -0.55
CA ALA A 14 19.10 16.71 0.40
C ALA A 14 17.83 16.87 1.26
N ARG A 15 16.64 16.76 0.64
CA ARG A 15 15.36 16.78 1.37
C ARG A 15 15.20 15.57 2.28
N MET A 16 15.61 14.39 1.81
CA MET A 16 15.57 13.15 2.54
C MET A 16 16.42 13.21 3.82
N ASP A 17 17.62 13.76 3.70
CA ASP A 17 18.56 13.91 4.81
C ASP A 17 18.05 14.86 5.86
N LYS A 18 17.59 16.05 5.45
CA LYS A 18 17.00 17.04 6.34
C LYS A 18 15.84 16.44 7.13
N TYR A 19 14.92 15.75 6.44
CA TYR A 19 13.79 15.10 7.11
C TYR A 19 14.27 13.99 8.06
N GLY A 20 15.27 13.20 7.65
CA GLY A 20 15.85 12.14 8.47
C GLY A 20 16.47 12.67 9.76
N GLU A 21 17.20 13.78 9.69
CA GLU A 21 17.78 14.45 10.86
C GLU A 21 16.70 14.98 11.82
N GLU A 22 15.69 15.68 11.29
CA GLU A 22 14.60 16.25 12.09
C GLU A 22 13.74 15.19 12.79
N ASN A 23 13.66 13.98 12.22
CA ASN A 23 12.78 12.90 12.68
C ASN A 23 13.55 11.66 13.19
N TYR A 24 14.87 11.78 13.39
CA TYR A 24 15.74 10.71 13.90
C TYR A 24 15.69 9.40 13.07
N PHE A 25 15.55 9.53 11.75
CA PHE A 25 15.60 8.40 10.82
C PHE A 25 16.95 8.31 10.09
N SER A 26 17.43 7.08 9.91
CA SER A 26 18.47 6.81 8.92
C SER A 26 17.89 6.85 7.50
N ARG A 27 18.72 7.15 6.49
CA ARG A 27 18.32 7.07 5.06
C ARG A 27 17.66 5.73 4.72
N SER A 28 18.27 4.63 5.15
CA SER A 28 17.72 3.28 4.93
C SER A 28 16.38 3.06 5.62
N GLY A 29 16.22 3.58 6.85
CA GLY A 29 14.97 3.52 7.58
C GLY A 29 13.87 4.31 6.88
N LEU A 30 14.18 5.52 6.43
CA LEU A 30 13.24 6.36 5.71
C LEU A 30 12.83 5.75 4.37
N VAL A 31 13.79 5.24 3.58
CA VAL A 31 13.51 4.53 2.32
C VAL A 31 12.63 3.31 2.57
N THR A 32 12.89 2.55 3.62
CA THR A 32 12.07 1.39 3.99
C THR A 32 10.62 1.82 4.27
N VAL A 33 10.44 2.85 5.11
CA VAL A 33 9.13 3.37 5.47
C VAL A 33 8.39 3.93 4.24
N ALA A 34 9.07 4.70 3.41
CA ALA A 34 8.49 5.30 2.20
C ALA A 34 8.07 4.22 1.18
N LEU A 35 8.90 3.21 0.94
CA LEU A 35 8.59 2.12 0.02
C LEU A 35 7.41 1.28 0.53
N THR A 36 7.37 0.95 1.83
CA THR A 36 6.24 0.24 2.42
C THR A 36 4.94 1.03 2.25
N GLN A 37 4.95 2.32 2.58
CA GLN A 37 3.77 3.17 2.42
C GLN A 37 3.33 3.28 0.96
N TYR A 38 4.29 3.44 0.04
CA TYR A 38 4.00 3.55 -1.39
C TYR A 38 3.39 2.26 -1.96
N LEU A 39 3.92 1.09 -1.60
CA LEU A 39 3.41 -0.20 -2.06
C LEU A 39 2.00 -0.45 -1.50
N ASN A 40 1.81 -0.27 -0.19
CA ASN A 40 0.52 -0.45 0.47
C ASN A 40 -0.56 0.46 -0.17
N ALA A 41 -0.23 1.73 -0.46
CA ALA A 41 -1.17 2.65 -1.10
C ALA A 41 -1.60 2.20 -2.51
N ASN A 42 -0.67 1.61 -3.29
CA ASN A 42 -1.00 1.10 -4.62
C ASN A 42 -1.81 -0.20 -4.57
N GLU A 43 -1.55 -1.06 -3.59
CA GLU A 43 -2.36 -2.28 -3.35
C GLU A 43 -3.80 -1.91 -3.01
N ILE A 44 -4.02 -0.93 -2.12
CA ILE A 44 -5.36 -0.42 -1.79
C ILE A 44 -6.06 0.14 -3.02
N LYS A 45 -5.36 0.95 -3.83
CA LYS A 45 -5.94 1.52 -5.05
C LYS A 45 -6.46 0.42 -5.98
N THR A 46 -5.69 -0.65 -6.14
CA THR A 46 -6.09 -1.82 -6.92
C THR A 46 -7.31 -2.50 -6.31
N ALA A 47 -7.27 -2.78 -4.99
CA ALA A 47 -8.36 -3.43 -4.28
C ALA A 47 -9.68 -2.63 -4.34
N LEU A 48 -9.63 -1.29 -4.31
CA LEU A 48 -10.80 -0.43 -4.45
C LEU A 48 -11.43 -0.52 -5.86
N VAL A 49 -10.61 -0.63 -6.91
CA VAL A 49 -11.11 -0.82 -8.28
C VAL A 49 -11.77 -2.19 -8.41
N ASP A 50 -11.15 -3.24 -7.87
CA ASP A 50 -11.70 -4.59 -7.88
C ASP A 50 -13.02 -4.66 -7.08
N MET A 51 -13.11 -3.97 -5.94
CA MET A 51 -14.35 -3.83 -5.18
C MET A 51 -15.46 -3.18 -6.01
N ALA A 52 -15.16 -2.08 -6.71
CA ALA A 52 -16.15 -1.39 -7.54
C ALA A 52 -16.72 -2.30 -8.65
N LEU A 53 -15.87 -3.16 -9.23
CA LEU A 53 -16.28 -4.16 -10.22
C LEU A 53 -17.12 -5.28 -9.59
N SER A 54 -16.68 -5.82 -8.45
CA SER A 54 -17.40 -6.82 -7.68
C SER A 54 -18.79 -6.33 -7.24
N MET A 55 -18.90 -5.10 -6.75
CA MET A 55 -20.19 -4.49 -6.38
C MET A 55 -21.13 -4.35 -7.58
N ARG A 56 -20.60 -4.05 -8.78
CA ARG A 56 -21.39 -4.00 -10.01
C ARG A 56 -21.91 -5.38 -10.41
N LYS A 57 -21.04 -6.40 -10.38
CA LYS A 57 -21.44 -7.80 -10.64
C LYS A 57 -22.55 -8.25 -9.68
N ILE A 58 -22.44 -7.91 -8.39
CA ILE A 58 -23.46 -8.23 -7.38
C ILE A 58 -24.77 -7.52 -7.71
N ALA A 59 -24.73 -6.23 -8.08
CA ALA A 59 -25.92 -5.48 -8.44
C ALA A 59 -26.62 -6.04 -9.69
N ASP A 60 -25.85 -6.50 -10.68
CA ASP A 60 -26.37 -7.04 -11.93
C ASP A 60 -26.94 -8.47 -11.76
N ASN A 61 -26.30 -9.31 -10.94
CA ASN A 61 -26.65 -10.74 -10.81
C ASN A 61 -27.43 -11.08 -9.54
N ASN A 62 -27.60 -10.14 -8.59
CA ASN A 62 -28.15 -10.37 -7.25
C ASN A 62 -27.51 -11.54 -6.48
N ALA A 63 -26.29 -11.92 -6.83
CA ALA A 63 -25.57 -13.03 -6.23
C ALA A 63 -24.10 -12.69 -6.06
N VAL A 64 -23.52 -13.17 -4.97
CA VAL A 64 -22.07 -13.15 -4.74
C VAL A 64 -21.55 -14.52 -5.17
N ASP A 65 -20.88 -14.58 -6.32
CA ASP A 65 -20.17 -15.78 -6.75
C ASP A 65 -18.85 -15.96 -5.97
N GLU A 66 -18.26 -17.14 -6.07
CA GLU A 66 -17.05 -17.51 -5.31
C GLU A 66 -15.85 -16.62 -5.67
N GLU A 67 -15.69 -16.23 -6.94
CA GLU A 67 -14.65 -15.31 -7.39
C GLU A 67 -14.80 -13.92 -6.74
N THR A 68 -16.03 -13.43 -6.68
CA THR A 68 -16.39 -12.15 -6.06
C THR A 68 -16.14 -12.20 -4.54
N LEU A 69 -16.47 -13.31 -3.90
CA LEU A 69 -16.23 -13.52 -2.47
C LEU A 69 -14.74 -13.47 -2.12
N GLU A 70 -13.88 -14.13 -2.90
CA GLU A 70 -12.44 -14.10 -2.68
C GLU A 70 -11.88 -12.68 -2.82
N LYS A 71 -12.32 -11.93 -3.84
CA LYS A 71 -11.93 -10.51 -4.02
C LYS A 71 -12.36 -9.63 -2.84
N LEU A 72 -13.52 -9.90 -2.24
CA LEU A 72 -13.98 -9.16 -1.06
C LEU A 72 -13.14 -9.49 0.18
N LYS A 73 -12.69 -10.73 0.36
CA LYS A 73 -11.78 -11.11 1.46
C LYS A 73 -10.39 -10.47 1.30
N ASP A 74 -9.87 -10.43 0.08
CA ASP A 74 -8.58 -9.79 -0.21
C ASP A 74 -8.64 -8.28 0.11
N LEU A 75 -9.73 -7.62 -0.27
CA LEU A 75 -9.99 -6.24 0.12
C LEU A 75 -10.03 -6.08 1.64
N GLU A 76 -10.78 -6.92 2.35
CA GLU A 76 -10.91 -6.86 3.81
C GLU A 76 -9.53 -6.95 4.48
N ARG A 77 -8.68 -7.87 4.02
CA ARG A 77 -7.31 -8.03 4.51
C ARG A 77 -6.49 -6.76 4.30
N VAL A 78 -6.49 -6.20 3.09
CA VAL A 78 -5.74 -4.98 2.74
C VAL A 78 -6.25 -3.77 3.55
N ALA A 79 -7.57 -3.64 3.69
CA ALA A 79 -8.21 -2.58 4.48
C ALA A 79 -7.84 -2.67 5.97
N MET A 80 -7.81 -3.88 6.56
CA MET A 80 -7.43 -4.06 7.96
C MET A 80 -5.95 -3.74 8.24
N VAL A 81 -5.04 -4.07 7.32
CA VAL A 81 -3.62 -3.68 7.41
C VAL A 81 -3.49 -2.16 7.43
N PHE A 82 -4.26 -1.46 6.59
CA PHE A 82 -4.20 -0.01 6.50
C PHE A 82 -4.85 0.71 7.67
N ALA A 83 -6.00 0.22 8.16
CA ALA A 83 -6.70 0.77 9.31
C ALA A 83 -5.97 0.51 10.65
N GLY A 84 -4.80 -0.14 10.62
CA GLY A 84 -4.05 -0.53 11.82
C GLY A 84 -4.84 -1.44 12.76
N SER A 85 -5.83 -2.16 12.21
CA SER A 85 -6.84 -2.89 12.98
C SER A 85 -6.58 -4.41 13.03
N LEU A 86 -5.49 -4.88 12.39
CA LEU A 86 -5.01 -6.24 12.58
C LEU A 86 -4.40 -6.37 13.98
N LYS A 87 -5.09 -7.10 14.86
CA LYS A 87 -4.54 -7.60 16.14
C LYS A 87 -3.62 -8.79 15.90
#